data_AF-A0A950PV37-F1
#
_entry.id   AF-A0A950PV37-F1
#
_cell.length_a   1.000
_cell.length_b   1.000
_cell.length_c   1.000
_cell.angle_alpha   90.00
_cell.angle_beta   90.00
_cell.angle_gamma   90.00
#
_symmetry.space_group_name_H-M   'P 1'
#
loop_
_entity.id
_entity.type
_entity.pdbx_description
1 polymer ?
#
loop_
_entity_poly.entity_id
_entity_poly.type
_entity_poly.pdbx_seq_one_letter_code
_entity_poly.pdbx_strand_id
1 'polypeptide(L)'
;MGTSTVASPSVRAAFSQLIDYAGLFPPAQLSLPEALAEYDAARRGPNAWMLGRFIIPGRLAIEGGLGLDRPFSAIVDGDFEALSAIARLRKAGAPVESLEIPLPKNLSWDDTAGTIDGIAQLITETELGAPAIFIEIPRSEHWPEIVPVAMESLEQAGLAAKLRCGGTTAADFPTVDEVAEFIAHARKNAVPFKATAGLHHPVRHLD
;
A
#
# COMPACT_ATOMS: atom_id res chain seq x y z
N MET A 1 -26.36 -12.28 -29.41
CA MET A 1 -25.01 -11.81 -29.76
C MET A 1 -24.14 -12.00 -28.54
N GLY A 2 -23.26 -13.01 -28.54
CA GLY A 2 -22.36 -13.24 -27.42
C GLY A 2 -21.29 -12.16 -27.42
N THR A 3 -21.31 -11.26 -26.44
CA THR A 3 -20.19 -10.37 -26.18
C THR A 3 -19.02 -11.25 -25.73
N SER A 4 -17.99 -11.36 -26.57
CA SER A 4 -16.72 -11.94 -26.17
C SER A 4 -16.22 -11.17 -24.94
N THR A 5 -16.13 -11.83 -23.80
CA THR A 5 -15.69 -11.28 -22.51
C THR A 5 -14.17 -11.14 -22.41
N VAL A 6 -13.45 -11.32 -23.53
CA VAL A 6 -12.00 -11.22 -23.56
C VAL A 6 -11.59 -9.75 -23.53
N ALA A 7 -11.05 -9.32 -22.39
CA ALA A 7 -10.43 -8.00 -22.25
C ALA A 7 -9.41 -7.74 -23.37
N SER A 8 -9.46 -6.55 -23.97
CA SER A 8 -8.49 -6.12 -24.98
C SER A 8 -7.07 -6.11 -24.40
N PRO A 9 -6.01 -6.14 -25.23
CA PRO A 9 -4.63 -6.04 -24.73
C PRO A 9 -4.38 -4.79 -23.88
N SER A 10 -4.97 -3.65 -24.23
CA SER A 10 -4.84 -2.41 -23.46
C SER A 10 -5.54 -2.48 -22.11
N VAL A 11 -6.73 -3.09 -22.05
CA VAL A 11 -7.43 -3.35 -20.78
C VAL A 11 -6.62 -4.33 -19.93
N ARG A 12 -6.08 -5.39 -20.53
CA ARG A 12 -5.23 -6.33 -19.80
C ARG A 12 -4.00 -5.66 -19.21
N ALA A 13 -3.32 -4.81 -19.99
CA ALA A 13 -2.17 -4.07 -19.50
C ALA A 13 -2.54 -3.10 -18.36
N ALA A 14 -3.66 -2.37 -18.49
CA ALA A 14 -4.08 -1.38 -17.51
C ALA A 14 -4.53 -1.98 -16.16
N PHE A 15 -5.14 -3.17 -16.17
CA PHE A 15 -5.75 -3.79 -15.00
C PHE A 15 -4.95 -4.99 -14.45
N SER A 16 -3.82 -5.34 -15.08
CA SER A 16 -2.97 -6.44 -14.59
C SER A 16 -2.43 -6.12 -13.21
N GLN A 17 -2.59 -7.06 -12.27
CA GLN A 17 -2.15 -6.93 -10.87
C GLN A 17 -2.62 -5.64 -10.16
N LEU A 18 -3.74 -5.06 -10.61
CA LEU A 18 -4.26 -3.82 -10.08
C LEU A 18 -4.73 -3.94 -8.63
N ILE A 19 -5.19 -5.13 -8.22
CA ILE A 19 -5.89 -5.33 -6.94
C ILE A 19 -5.03 -6.18 -6.01
N ASP A 20 -4.49 -5.58 -4.96
CA ASP A 20 -3.87 -6.31 -3.86
C ASP A 20 -4.94 -6.92 -2.94
N TYR A 21 -4.65 -8.10 -2.37
CA TYR A 21 -5.57 -8.82 -1.49
C TYR A 21 -5.24 -8.57 -0.02
N ALA A 22 -6.21 -8.04 0.74
CA ALA A 22 -6.03 -7.61 2.13
C ALA A 22 -6.95 -8.37 3.11
N GLY A 23 -7.15 -9.68 2.92
CA GLY A 23 -8.12 -10.48 3.70
C GLY A 23 -7.89 -10.51 5.22
N LEU A 24 -6.67 -10.24 5.67
CA LEU A 24 -6.32 -10.14 7.11
C LEU A 24 -6.86 -8.87 7.78
N PHE A 25 -7.29 -7.88 7.00
CA PHE A 25 -7.69 -6.58 7.50
C PHE A 25 -9.22 -6.45 7.52
N PRO A 26 -9.77 -5.54 8.35
CA PRO A 26 -11.19 -5.24 8.31
C PRO A 26 -11.67 -4.85 6.90
N PRO A 27 -12.91 -5.23 6.54
CA PRO A 27 -13.91 -5.91 7.37
C PRO A 27 -13.82 -7.45 7.34
N ALA A 28 -13.01 -8.05 6.48
CA ALA A 28 -12.90 -9.51 6.37
C ALA A 28 -12.28 -10.13 7.63
N GLN A 29 -11.16 -9.56 8.12
CA GLN A 29 -10.44 -9.98 9.33
C GLN A 29 -10.22 -11.51 9.42
N LEU A 30 -9.92 -12.15 8.29
CA LEU A 30 -9.71 -13.60 8.24
C LEU A 30 -8.46 -13.99 9.05
N SER A 31 -8.44 -15.22 9.54
CA SER A 31 -7.17 -15.79 10.02
C SER A 31 -6.18 -15.93 8.86
N LEU A 32 -4.89 -16.02 9.16
CA LEU A 32 -3.87 -16.18 8.12
C LEU A 32 -4.09 -17.42 7.23
N PRO A 33 -4.40 -18.63 7.77
CA PRO A 33 -4.69 -19.79 6.92
C PRO A 33 -5.89 -19.56 5.99
N GLU A 34 -6.96 -18.93 6.47
CA GLU A 34 -8.15 -18.63 5.67
C GLU A 34 -7.84 -17.61 4.57
N ALA A 35 -7.16 -16.52 4.91
CA ALA A 35 -6.75 -15.50 3.96
C ALA A 35 -5.83 -16.06 2.85
N LEU A 36 -4.88 -16.94 3.21
CA LEU A 36 -4.01 -17.60 2.24
C LEU A 36 -4.79 -18.55 1.32
N ALA A 37 -5.74 -19.32 1.88
CA ALA A 37 -6.59 -20.22 1.10
C ALA A 37 -7.47 -19.45 0.09
N GLU A 38 -8.06 -18.32 0.51
CA GLU A 38 -8.83 -17.44 -0.37
C GLU A 38 -7.97 -16.81 -1.47
N TYR A 39 -6.80 -16.28 -1.11
CA TYR A 39 -5.86 -15.71 -2.06
C TYR A 39 -5.43 -16.75 -3.11
N ASP A 40 -5.13 -17.98 -2.69
CA ASP A 40 -4.78 -19.08 -3.58
C ASP A 40 -5.94 -19.50 -4.49
N ALA A 41 -7.16 -19.50 -3.97
CA ALA A 41 -8.36 -19.74 -4.78
C ALA A 41 -8.52 -18.64 -5.84
N ALA A 42 -8.34 -17.37 -5.47
CA ALA A 42 -8.43 -16.23 -6.38
C ALA A 42 -7.35 -16.28 -7.48
N ARG A 43 -6.13 -16.72 -7.15
CA ARG A 43 -5.02 -16.93 -8.11
C ARG A 43 -5.28 -18.05 -9.13
N ARG A 44 -6.18 -18.98 -8.84
CA ARG A 44 -6.61 -20.03 -9.79
C ARG A 44 -7.86 -19.65 -10.58
N GLY A 45 -8.47 -18.51 -10.26
CA GLY A 45 -9.71 -18.04 -10.89
C GLY A 45 -9.50 -17.36 -12.25
N PRO A 46 -10.58 -17.13 -13.00
CA PRO A 46 -10.54 -16.49 -14.33
C PRO A 46 -10.02 -15.05 -14.31
N ASN A 47 -10.11 -14.37 -13.15
CA ASN A 47 -9.67 -12.99 -12.95
C ASN A 47 -8.30 -12.87 -12.24
N ALA A 48 -7.56 -13.98 -12.10
CA ALA A 48 -6.26 -13.99 -11.42
C ALA A 48 -5.26 -12.98 -11.99
N TRP A 49 -5.38 -12.63 -13.27
CA TRP A 49 -4.54 -11.64 -13.92
C TRP A 49 -4.67 -10.22 -13.33
N MET A 50 -5.78 -9.89 -12.67
CA MET A 50 -5.98 -8.59 -11.99
C MET A 50 -5.46 -8.59 -10.55
N LEU A 51 -5.19 -9.77 -9.98
CA LEU A 51 -4.77 -9.94 -8.60
C LEU A 51 -3.27 -9.66 -8.46
N GLY A 52 -2.94 -8.71 -7.59
CA GLY A 52 -1.60 -8.31 -7.23
C GLY A 52 -1.09 -9.09 -6.02
N ARG A 53 -0.56 -8.36 -5.03
CA ARG A 53 0.15 -8.90 -3.87
C ARG A 53 -0.80 -9.30 -2.74
N PHE A 54 -0.38 -10.25 -1.90
CA PHE A 54 -1.02 -10.50 -0.61
C PHE A 54 -0.54 -9.45 0.41
N ILE A 55 -1.44 -8.71 1.07
CA ILE A 55 -1.07 -7.73 2.08
C ILE A 55 -1.02 -8.40 3.45
N ILE A 56 0.08 -8.22 4.18
CA ILE A 56 0.32 -8.83 5.49
C ILE A 56 0.84 -7.81 6.51
N PRO A 57 0.47 -7.91 7.80
CA PRO A 57 1.14 -7.17 8.86
C PRO A 57 2.62 -7.53 8.94
N GLY A 58 3.48 -6.53 9.06
CA GLY A 58 4.94 -6.66 9.09
C GLY A 58 5.41 -7.61 10.18
N ARG A 59 4.86 -7.48 11.40
CA ARG A 59 5.18 -8.40 12.50
C ARG A 59 4.93 -9.86 12.13
N LEU A 60 3.85 -10.15 11.42
CA LEU A 60 3.47 -11.52 11.06
C LEU A 60 4.40 -12.06 9.97
N ALA A 61 4.84 -11.20 9.04
CA ALA A 61 5.85 -11.54 8.05
C ALA A 61 7.24 -11.81 8.69
N ILE A 62 7.61 -11.06 9.73
CA ILE A 62 8.90 -11.16 10.42
C ILE A 62 8.94 -12.36 11.38
N GLU A 63 7.91 -12.54 12.19
CA GLU A 63 7.81 -13.61 13.18
C GLU A 63 7.63 -15.00 12.53
N GLY A 64 7.10 -15.04 11.31
CA GLY A 64 6.61 -16.26 10.71
C GLY A 64 7.54 -16.89 9.65
N GLY A 65 7.79 -18.19 9.78
CA GLY A 65 8.31 -19.06 8.70
C GLY A 65 7.23 -19.43 7.68
N LEU A 66 6.43 -18.46 7.25
CA LEU A 66 5.08 -18.65 6.67
C LEU A 66 5.04 -19.35 5.31
N GLY A 67 6.18 -19.72 4.74
CA GLY A 67 6.23 -20.32 3.41
C GLY A 67 5.48 -19.45 2.39
N LEU A 68 5.58 -18.11 2.53
CA LEU A 68 5.05 -17.16 1.54
C LEU A 68 5.91 -17.30 0.28
N ASP A 69 5.61 -18.30 -0.53
CA ASP A 69 6.19 -18.55 -1.86
C ASP A 69 5.58 -17.63 -2.94
N ARG A 70 4.83 -16.61 -2.50
CA ARG A 70 4.03 -15.72 -3.32
C ARG A 70 4.34 -14.27 -3.01
N PRO A 71 4.33 -13.39 -4.02
CA PRO A 71 4.46 -11.95 -3.85
C PRO A 71 3.58 -11.40 -2.74
N PHE A 72 4.19 -10.65 -1.81
CA PHE A 72 3.46 -9.98 -0.75
C PHE A 72 3.92 -8.53 -0.53
N SER A 73 2.98 -7.76 0.02
CA SER A 73 3.18 -6.40 0.51
C SER A 73 3.12 -6.44 2.04
N ALA A 74 4.14 -5.92 2.73
CA ALA A 74 4.12 -5.86 4.19
C ALA A 74 3.81 -4.45 4.69
N ILE A 75 2.91 -4.34 5.66
CA ILE A 75 2.68 -3.08 6.40
C ILE A 75 3.60 -3.08 7.60
N VAL A 76 4.61 -2.22 7.61
CA VAL A 76 5.67 -2.18 8.64
C VAL A 76 5.81 -0.77 9.20
N ASP A 77 6.30 -0.69 10.43
CA ASP A 77 6.71 0.58 11.01
C ASP A 77 7.97 1.10 10.29
N GLY A 78 8.10 2.43 10.25
CA GLY A 78 9.21 3.13 9.58
C GLY A 78 10.49 3.21 10.40
N ASP A 79 10.79 2.18 11.21
CA ASP A 79 11.94 2.16 12.10
C ASP A 79 13.03 1.18 11.64
N PHE A 80 14.22 1.31 12.23
CA PHE A 80 15.38 0.50 11.86
C PHE A 80 15.14 -1.01 12.09
N GLU A 81 14.45 -1.40 13.16
CA GLU A 81 14.26 -2.81 13.50
C GLU A 81 13.39 -3.52 12.47
N ALA A 82 12.23 -2.94 12.16
CA ALA A 82 11.29 -3.46 11.18
C ALA A 82 11.90 -3.49 9.78
N LEU A 83 12.52 -2.40 9.34
CA LEU A 83 13.14 -2.32 8.01
C LEU A 83 14.32 -3.29 7.88
N SER A 84 15.17 -3.41 8.91
CA SER A 84 16.27 -4.37 8.93
C SER A 84 15.77 -5.83 8.91
N ALA A 85 14.67 -6.13 9.59
CA ALA A 85 14.06 -7.46 9.57
C ALA A 85 13.53 -7.82 8.16
N ILE A 86 12.83 -6.89 7.49
CA ILE A 86 12.40 -7.11 6.09
C ILE A 86 13.61 -7.26 5.16
N ALA A 87 14.66 -6.43 5.32
CA ALA A 87 15.87 -6.54 4.50
C ALA A 87 16.50 -7.94 4.61
N ARG A 88 16.53 -8.52 5.83
CA ARG A 88 16.98 -9.90 6.05
C ARG A 88 16.08 -10.93 5.38
N LEU A 89 14.75 -10.78 5.46
CA LEU A 89 13.81 -11.68 4.76
C LEU A 89 14.04 -11.65 3.24
N ARG A 90 14.21 -10.47 2.64
CA ARG A 90 14.49 -10.33 1.20
C ARG A 90 15.83 -10.95 0.82
N LYS A 91 16.88 -10.71 1.60
CA LYS A 91 18.20 -11.33 1.42
C LYS A 91 18.13 -12.87 1.54
N ALA A 92 17.20 -13.39 2.33
CA ALA A 92 16.92 -14.83 2.45
C ALA A 92 16.01 -15.40 1.34
N GLY A 93 15.57 -14.57 0.38
CA GLY A 93 14.78 -14.99 -0.77
C GLY A 93 13.26 -14.84 -0.62
N ALA A 94 12.77 -14.21 0.44
CA ALA A 94 11.34 -13.94 0.58
C ALA A 94 10.86 -12.96 -0.52
N PRO A 95 9.71 -13.22 -1.18
CA PRO A 95 9.20 -12.40 -2.29
C PRO A 95 8.47 -11.14 -1.79
N VAL A 96 9.18 -10.30 -1.03
CA VAL A 96 8.68 -8.98 -0.60
C VAL A 96 8.80 -8.01 -1.76
N GLU A 97 7.66 -7.70 -2.38
CA GLU A 97 7.59 -6.83 -3.56
C GLU A 97 7.29 -5.37 -3.21
N SER A 98 6.54 -5.13 -2.13
CA SER A 98 6.24 -3.78 -1.66
C SER A 98 6.17 -3.66 -0.14
N LEU A 99 6.36 -2.44 0.34
CA LEU A 99 6.11 -2.06 1.73
C LEU A 99 5.09 -0.92 1.82
N GLU A 100 4.35 -0.92 2.91
CA GLU A 100 3.52 0.19 3.36
C GLU A 100 4.03 0.66 4.70
N ILE A 101 4.38 1.94 4.78
CA ILE A 101 4.90 2.54 6.01
C ILE A 101 3.97 3.68 6.41
N PRO A 102 3.15 3.52 7.44
CA PRO A 102 2.30 4.60 7.90
C PRO A 102 3.11 5.64 8.67
N LEU A 103 2.93 6.92 8.33
CA LEU A 103 3.45 7.98 9.18
C LEU A 103 2.61 8.10 10.47
N PRO A 104 3.18 8.66 11.55
CA PRO A 104 2.44 8.86 12.80
C PRO A 104 1.15 9.66 12.60
N LYS A 105 0.05 9.23 13.21
CA LYS A 105 -1.26 9.91 13.07
C LYS A 105 -1.27 11.34 13.60
N ASN A 106 -0.43 11.63 14.57
CA ASN A 106 -0.27 12.93 15.22
C ASN A 106 0.97 13.69 14.71
N LEU A 107 1.42 13.37 13.50
CA LEU A 107 2.54 14.05 12.85
C LEU A 107 2.23 15.54 12.68
N SER A 108 3.14 16.39 13.18
CA SER A 108 3.11 17.82 12.87
C SER A 108 3.43 18.04 11.39
N TRP A 109 2.78 19.01 10.76
CA TRP A 109 3.08 19.37 9.37
C TRP A 109 4.55 19.81 9.22
N ASP A 110 5.11 20.49 10.22
CA ASP A 110 6.53 20.90 10.28
C ASP A 110 7.50 19.70 10.30
N ASP A 111 7.09 18.58 10.89
CA ASP A 111 7.92 17.37 11.02
C ASP A 111 7.77 16.40 9.83
N THR A 112 6.88 16.70 8.89
CA THR A 112 6.51 15.77 7.81
C THR A 112 7.68 15.45 6.90
N ALA A 113 8.40 16.48 6.43
CA ALA A 113 9.58 16.29 5.59
C ALA A 113 10.67 15.50 6.31
N GLY A 114 11.05 15.94 7.51
CA GLY A 114 12.09 15.27 8.30
C GLY A 114 11.77 13.82 8.64
N THR A 115 10.50 13.49 8.84
CA THR A 115 10.06 12.10 9.08
C THR A 115 10.22 11.24 7.82
N ILE A 116 9.83 11.74 6.65
CA ILE A 116 9.99 11.04 5.37
C ILE A 116 11.48 10.86 5.04
N ASP A 117 12.27 11.91 5.21
CA ASP A 117 13.72 11.88 4.98
C ASP A 117 14.41 10.87 5.91
N GLY A 118 14.01 10.83 7.18
CA GLY A 118 14.50 9.85 8.14
C GLY A 118 14.20 8.41 7.72
N ILE A 119 12.98 8.14 7.24
CA ILE A 119 12.60 6.83 6.71
C ILE A 119 13.43 6.49 5.45
N ALA A 120 13.63 7.44 4.54
CA ALA A 120 14.44 7.25 3.34
C ALA A 120 15.91 6.93 3.68
N GLN A 121 16.45 7.58 4.70
CA GLN A 121 17.78 7.29 5.23
C GLN A 121 17.84 5.86 5.79
N LEU A 122 16.88 5.44 6.63
CA LEU A 122 16.83 4.08 7.18
C LEU A 122 16.69 3.00 6.10
N ILE A 123 15.92 3.26 5.04
CA ILE A 123 15.81 2.35 3.87
C ILE A 123 17.18 2.14 3.22
N THR A 124 17.96 3.21 3.09
CA THR A 124 19.32 3.16 2.54
C THR A 124 20.26 2.39 3.48
N GLU A 125 20.26 2.71 4.77
CA GLU A 125 21.12 2.11 5.78
C GLU A 125 20.88 0.61 5.99
N THR A 126 19.63 0.17 5.88
CA THR A 126 19.27 -1.25 6.04
C THR A 126 19.58 -2.08 4.80
N GLU A 127 20.03 -1.45 3.71
CA GLU A 127 20.23 -2.09 2.40
C GLU A 127 18.99 -2.89 1.99
N LEU A 128 17.81 -2.32 2.22
CA LEU A 128 16.53 -3.00 2.00
C LEU A 128 16.38 -3.49 0.56
N GLY A 129 17.08 -2.86 -0.39
CA GLY A 129 16.98 -3.04 -1.83
C GLY A 129 15.88 -2.16 -2.41
N ALA A 130 15.33 -2.53 -3.57
CA ALA A 130 14.35 -1.71 -4.28
C ALA A 130 12.94 -2.36 -4.37
N PRO A 131 12.27 -2.72 -3.25
CA PRO A 131 10.82 -2.94 -3.31
C PRO A 131 10.10 -1.61 -3.58
N ALA A 132 8.85 -1.66 -4.04
CA ALA A 132 8.02 -0.46 -4.09
C ALA A 132 7.62 -0.06 -2.66
N ILE A 133 7.96 1.16 -2.21
CA ILE A 133 7.68 1.62 -0.85
C ILE A 133 6.65 2.73 -0.89
N PHE A 134 5.54 2.51 -0.18
CA PHE A 134 4.42 3.43 -0.14
C PHE A 134 4.27 4.01 1.27
N ILE A 135 4.44 5.32 1.40
CA ILE A 135 4.29 6.05 2.66
C ILE A 135 2.82 6.45 2.85
N GLU A 136 2.14 5.96 3.89
CA GLU A 136 0.76 6.35 4.21
C GLU A 136 0.76 7.75 4.84
N ILE A 137 0.16 8.70 4.14
CA ILE A 137 -0.01 10.07 4.63
C ILE A 137 -1.24 10.10 5.54
N PRO A 138 -1.10 10.49 6.82
CA PRO A 138 -2.20 10.51 7.78
C PRO A 138 -3.13 11.67 7.42
N ARG A 139 -4.43 11.40 7.48
CA ARG A 139 -5.44 12.46 7.38
C ARG A 139 -5.55 13.21 8.69
N SER A 140 -5.52 14.53 8.62
CA SER A 140 -5.65 15.43 9.77
C SER A 140 -6.28 16.75 9.32
N GLU A 141 -6.54 17.64 10.27
CA GLU A 141 -6.99 19.01 9.97
C GLU A 141 -5.96 19.83 9.18
N HIS A 142 -4.69 19.42 9.22
CA HIS A 142 -3.58 20.04 8.49
C HIS A 142 -3.31 19.36 7.13
N TRP A 143 -4.30 18.70 6.56
CA TRP A 143 -4.19 18.04 5.26
C TRP A 143 -3.63 18.95 4.15
N PRO A 144 -4.09 20.21 4.01
CA PRO A 144 -3.57 21.12 2.98
C PRO A 144 -2.10 21.51 3.17
N GLU A 145 -1.57 21.45 4.39
CA GLU A 145 -0.16 21.71 4.69
C GLU A 145 0.70 20.44 4.56
N ILE A 146 0.19 19.30 4.99
CA ILE A 146 0.93 18.01 4.98
C ILE A 146 1.11 17.49 3.56
N VAL A 147 0.06 17.48 2.73
CA VAL A 147 0.12 16.85 1.40
C VAL A 147 1.19 17.46 0.49
N PRO A 148 1.30 18.80 0.34
CA PRO A 148 2.35 19.39 -0.49
C PRO A 148 3.76 19.01 0.00
N VAL A 149 4.03 19.14 1.29
CA VAL A 149 5.33 18.86 1.91
C VAL A 149 5.69 17.39 1.77
N ALA A 150 4.74 16.49 2.03
CA ALA A 150 4.93 15.06 1.88
C ALA A 150 5.26 14.71 0.43
N MET A 151 4.53 15.24 -0.56
CA MET A 151 4.77 14.92 -1.97
C MET A 151 6.12 15.43 -2.47
N GLU A 152 6.56 16.62 -2.03
CA GLU A 152 7.91 17.12 -2.34
C GLU A 152 9.01 16.24 -1.73
N SER A 153 8.83 15.80 -0.48
CA SER A 153 9.81 14.93 0.20
C SER A 153 9.85 13.53 -0.41
N LEU A 154 8.69 12.97 -0.80
CA LEU A 154 8.58 11.66 -1.44
C LEU A 154 9.23 11.66 -2.83
N GLU A 155 9.09 12.73 -3.61
CA GLU A 155 9.76 12.89 -4.90
C GLU A 155 11.28 12.84 -4.74
N GLN A 156 11.82 13.64 -3.82
CA GLN A 156 13.26 13.70 -3.54
C GLN A 156 13.81 12.35 -3.05
N ALA A 157 13.03 11.64 -2.24
CA ALA A 157 13.39 10.32 -1.70
C ALA A 157 13.17 9.16 -2.70
N GLY A 158 12.49 9.40 -3.83
CA GLY A 158 12.12 8.34 -4.77
C GLY A 158 11.11 7.34 -4.20
N LEU A 159 10.25 7.77 -3.28
CA LEU A 159 9.24 6.96 -2.60
C LEU A 159 7.84 7.23 -3.19
N ALA A 160 6.91 6.30 -2.98
CA ALA A 160 5.53 6.45 -3.41
C ALA A 160 4.62 6.90 -2.26
N ALA A 161 3.53 7.57 -2.60
CA ALA A 161 2.52 7.99 -1.63
C ALA A 161 1.42 6.93 -1.46
N LYS A 162 0.81 6.90 -0.29
CA LYS A 162 -0.42 6.12 -0.03
C LYS A 162 -1.46 6.99 0.65
N LEU A 163 -2.68 6.90 0.12
CA LEU A 163 -3.89 7.45 0.74
C LEU A 163 -4.79 6.31 1.23
N ARG A 164 -5.24 6.40 2.48
CA ARG A 164 -6.33 5.55 3.00
C ARG A 164 -7.68 6.16 2.62
N CYS A 165 -8.53 5.35 2.00
CA CYS A 165 -9.85 5.74 1.49
C CYS A 165 -11.01 5.03 2.21
N GLY A 166 -10.79 4.47 3.40
CA GLY A 166 -11.83 3.76 4.14
C GLY A 166 -11.33 3.12 5.43
N GLY A 167 -12.29 2.69 6.24
CA GLY A 167 -12.10 2.08 7.56
C GLY A 167 -13.45 1.72 8.18
N THR A 168 -13.52 1.70 9.51
CA THR A 168 -14.73 1.29 10.24
C THR A 168 -15.60 2.47 10.66
N THR A 169 -15.12 3.70 10.50
CA THR A 169 -15.82 4.93 10.86
C THR A 169 -15.92 5.88 9.67
N ALA A 170 -16.92 6.76 9.67
CA ALA A 170 -17.07 7.77 8.62
C ALA A 170 -15.83 8.68 8.47
N ALA A 171 -15.13 8.93 9.58
CA ALA A 171 -13.89 9.71 9.58
C ALA A 171 -12.75 9.01 8.82
N ASP A 172 -12.82 7.70 8.57
CA ASP A 172 -11.80 6.98 7.79
C ASP A 172 -11.93 7.19 6.27
N PHE A 173 -13.01 7.82 5.82
CA PHE A 173 -13.26 8.10 4.40
C PHE A 173 -12.90 9.55 4.04
N PRO A 174 -12.00 9.77 3.08
CA PRO A 174 -11.68 11.11 2.59
C PRO A 174 -12.84 11.68 1.77
N THR A 175 -13.01 12.98 1.89
CA THR A 175 -13.85 13.79 1.02
C THR A 175 -13.30 13.79 -0.41
N VAL A 176 -14.15 14.16 -1.37
CA VAL A 176 -13.73 14.31 -2.77
C VAL A 176 -12.59 15.33 -2.90
N ASP A 177 -12.64 16.41 -2.11
CA ASP A 177 -11.63 17.47 -2.15
C ASP A 177 -10.28 16.97 -1.62
N GLU A 178 -10.26 16.23 -0.50
CA GLU A 178 -9.03 15.61 0.02
C GLU A 178 -8.39 14.65 -1.00
N VAL A 179 -9.20 13.82 -1.68
CA VAL A 179 -8.70 12.91 -2.73
C VAL A 179 -8.19 13.68 -3.94
N ALA A 180 -8.92 14.71 -4.38
CA ALA A 180 -8.54 15.52 -5.54
C ALA A 180 -7.23 16.27 -5.28
N GLU A 181 -7.06 16.83 -4.08
CA GLU A 181 -5.83 17.49 -3.63
C GLU A 181 -4.64 16.53 -3.64
N PHE A 182 -4.81 15.33 -3.06
CA PHE A 182 -3.76 14.30 -3.09
C PHE A 182 -3.34 13.93 -4.51
N ILE A 183 -4.30 13.68 -5.40
CA ILE A 183 -4.01 13.32 -6.81
C ILE A 183 -3.35 14.49 -7.54
N ALA A 184 -3.79 15.72 -7.30
CA ALA A 184 -3.21 16.90 -7.92
C ALA A 184 -1.75 17.10 -7.51
N HIS A 185 -1.42 16.95 -6.23
CA HIS A 185 -0.05 17.07 -5.73
C HIS A 185 0.83 15.88 -6.13
N ALA A 186 0.32 14.66 -6.13
CA ALA A 186 1.03 13.49 -6.63
C ALA A 186 1.40 13.67 -8.12
N ARG A 187 0.44 14.14 -8.94
CA ARG A 187 0.69 14.46 -10.35
C ARG A 187 1.71 15.58 -10.51
N LYS A 188 1.59 16.67 -9.74
CA LYS A 188 2.48 17.83 -9.82
C LYS A 188 3.94 17.44 -9.57
N ASN A 189 4.17 16.56 -8.59
CA ASN A 189 5.49 16.10 -8.19
C ASN A 189 5.91 14.77 -8.85
N ALA A 190 5.12 14.24 -9.79
CA ALA A 190 5.36 12.94 -10.43
C ALA A 190 5.54 11.76 -9.43
N VAL A 191 4.92 11.84 -8.26
CA VAL A 191 4.98 10.81 -7.21
C VAL A 191 3.99 9.70 -7.54
N PRO A 192 4.44 8.43 -7.71
CA PRO A 192 3.53 7.29 -7.81
C PRO A 192 2.71 7.17 -6.54
N PHE A 193 1.46 6.72 -6.66
CA PHE A 193 0.65 6.52 -5.47
C PHE A 193 -0.22 5.28 -5.54
N LYS A 194 -0.69 4.85 -4.36
CA LYS A 194 -1.80 3.91 -4.23
C LYS A 194 -2.86 4.44 -3.28
N ALA A 195 -4.11 4.06 -3.54
CA ALA A 195 -5.22 4.30 -2.64
C ALA A 195 -5.71 2.97 -2.08
N THR A 196 -6.02 2.91 -0.78
CA THR A 196 -6.48 1.67 -0.15
C THR A 196 -7.79 1.86 0.60
N ALA A 197 -8.76 1.04 0.28
CA ALA A 197 -9.97 0.74 1.04
C ALA A 197 -10.44 -0.65 0.58
N GLY A 198 -11.22 -1.37 1.38
CA GLY A 198 -11.81 -2.62 0.92
C GLY A 198 -12.62 -2.36 -0.35
N LEU A 199 -12.30 -3.05 -1.46
CA LEU A 199 -13.04 -2.96 -2.73
C LEU A 199 -14.39 -3.68 -2.66
N HIS A 200 -15.14 -3.52 -1.56
CA HIS A 200 -16.50 -4.05 -1.45
C HIS A 200 -17.40 -3.46 -2.55
N HIS A 201 -17.13 -2.20 -2.90
CA HIS A 201 -17.73 -1.50 -4.02
C HIS A 201 -16.65 -0.71 -4.77
N PRO A 202 -16.26 -1.09 -6.00
CA PRO A 202 -15.22 -0.41 -6.79
C PRO A 202 -15.72 0.90 -7.42
N VAL A 203 -16.84 1.42 -6.95
CA VAL A 203 -17.49 2.66 -7.38
C VAL A 203 -17.93 3.44 -6.15
N ARG A 204 -17.98 4.76 -6.27
CA ARG A 204 -18.52 5.62 -5.21
C ARG A 204 -19.92 5.16 -4.84
N HIS A 205 -20.13 4.97 -3.55
CA HIS A 205 -21.40 4.62 -2.94
C HIS A 205 -21.56 5.44 -1.65
N LEU A 206 -22.77 5.43 -1.10
CA LEU A 206 -23.05 5.96 0.23
C LEU A 206 -23.40 4.74 1.09
N ASP A 207 -22.73 4.62 2.23
CA ASP A 207 -23.05 3.63 3.26
C ASP A 207 -24.17 4.14 4.18
#